data_AF-A0A673APV5-F1
#
_entry.id   AF-A0A673APV5-F1
#
_cell.length_a   1.000
_cell.length_b   1.000
_cell.length_c   1.000
_cell.angle_alpha   90.00
_cell.angle_beta   90.00
_cell.angle_gamma   90.00
#
_symmetry.space_group_name_H-M   'P 1'
#
loop_
_entity.id
_entity.type
_entity.pdbx_description
1 polymer ?
#
loop_
_entity_poly.entity_id
_entity_poly.type
_entity_poly.pdbx_seq_one_letter_code
_entity_poly.pdbx_strand_id
1 'polypeptide(L)'
;MCHFIGLKEGPHVSLMSADSLHPPGPSTSDSDLKEVEDGGQDCVDRDPHLNPADPEKQQLVCTEVQARASTWEEFTPEVSAESGLTSYRFRCPHSGAFRCTWTGLVFVVTREAGLKYRTVQWDEPLLRSAGRTPAGPLFSIDSPENAVCQLHLPHCETKPGQRSKSLLSVVHITDDGMEFIEPLEITDTHVVIDVPHLSVFGLVWVWERIQNLISVGGQMDESTSQCSRSVLGQVLLFLKPPNPRKQRQKLDVLLLPVNVPVEDVKTFVQQQWPDALYIDVTPQCDLITNHKYRVECPEACLIQPKENRFDLNFGPNYHKMFEIRLPTNTEEVTLTIRDQENSDVWTHEVDLPGPGTEENLPRAVQNISPEEQSSTAETLLHILDQVAEDDFKTFKFHLQYVVRGNVQPIPVHRLENAERTTVVDLMVQTYEESGAVEVTKTLLQKIRRSDLVKKLTDIC
;
A
#
# COMPACT_ATOMS: atom_id res chain seq x y z
N MET A 1 -29.96 0.05 -27.15
CA MET A 1 -30.19 0.57 -28.51
C MET A 1 -29.90 2.06 -28.50
N CYS A 2 -28.66 2.44 -28.84
CA CYS A 2 -28.27 3.79 -29.26
C CYS A 2 -27.04 3.60 -30.15
N HIS A 3 -27.21 3.90 -31.44
CA HIS A 3 -26.20 3.88 -32.50
C HIS A 3 -25.47 5.24 -32.58
N PHE A 4 -24.48 5.29 -33.49
CA PHE A 4 -23.86 6.46 -34.16
C PHE A 4 -22.57 7.00 -33.47
N ILE A 5 -21.42 7.25 -34.13
CA ILE A 5 -21.04 7.40 -35.56
C ILE A 5 -19.54 7.07 -35.72
N GLY A 6 -19.17 6.37 -36.80
CA GLY A 6 -17.80 6.27 -37.28
C GLY A 6 -17.44 7.38 -38.28
N LEU A 7 -16.20 7.85 -38.24
CA LEU A 7 -15.57 8.69 -39.27
C LEU A 7 -14.26 7.98 -39.65
N LYS A 8 -14.25 7.16 -40.72
CA LYS A 8 -13.85 7.49 -42.10
C LYS A 8 -12.42 8.05 -42.23
N GLU A 9 -11.54 7.17 -42.69
CA GLU A 9 -10.27 7.48 -43.34
C GLU A 9 -10.45 8.29 -44.65
N GLY A 10 -9.39 9.01 -45.01
CA GLY A 10 -9.14 9.53 -46.35
C GLY A 10 -7.64 9.90 -46.50
N PRO A 11 -7.04 9.74 -47.69
CA PRO A 11 -5.64 9.34 -47.85
C PRO A 11 -4.71 10.51 -48.21
N HIS A 12 -3.40 10.32 -48.05
CA HIS A 12 -2.43 11.07 -48.84
C HIS A 12 -1.35 10.16 -49.42
N VAL A 13 -1.22 10.29 -50.75
CA VAL A 13 -0.43 9.49 -51.67
C VAL A 13 0.94 10.13 -51.89
N SER A 14 1.96 9.27 -51.91
CA SER A 14 3.24 9.24 -52.63
C SER A 14 4.06 10.51 -52.87
N LEU A 15 5.37 10.37 -52.59
CA LEU A 15 6.41 10.62 -53.60
C LEU A 15 7.61 9.68 -53.37
N MET A 16 7.82 8.80 -54.36
CA MET A 16 9.07 8.07 -54.60
C MET A 16 10.10 9.02 -55.22
N SER A 17 11.39 8.79 -54.94
CA SER A 17 12.48 8.91 -55.90
C SER A 17 13.67 8.05 -55.47
N ALA A 18 14.26 7.38 -56.45
CA ALA A 18 15.26 6.32 -56.37
C ALA A 18 16.71 6.84 -56.53
N ASP A 19 17.72 6.08 -56.07
CA ASP A 19 18.70 5.38 -56.94
C ASP A 19 19.96 4.85 -56.19
N SER A 20 20.01 3.53 -56.02
CA SER A 20 20.93 2.57 -56.69
C SER A 20 22.48 2.70 -56.70
N LEU A 21 23.14 1.64 -56.15
CA LEU A 21 24.30 0.85 -56.68
C LEU A 21 25.72 1.52 -56.72
N HIS A 22 26.91 0.93 -56.45
CA HIS A 22 27.51 -0.36 -55.99
C HIS A 22 29.09 -0.13 -55.95
N PRO A 23 30.05 -1.10 -55.86
CA PRO A 23 30.52 -1.96 -54.74
C PRO A 23 32.09 -1.94 -54.58
N PRO A 24 32.85 -3.04 -54.29
CA PRO A 24 33.70 -3.17 -53.10
C PRO A 24 35.21 -3.41 -53.40
N GLY A 25 36.05 -3.58 -52.36
CA GLY A 25 37.45 -3.97 -52.52
C GLY A 25 38.12 -4.49 -51.23
N PRO A 26 38.84 -5.64 -51.25
CA PRO A 26 39.45 -6.31 -50.08
C PRO A 26 40.99 -6.15 -50.01
N SER A 27 41.63 -6.45 -48.87
CA SER A 27 43.01 -6.98 -48.75
C SER A 27 43.41 -7.18 -47.27
N THR A 28 43.76 -8.41 -46.86
CA THR A 28 45.12 -8.96 -46.55
C THR A 28 45.86 -8.17 -45.45
N SER A 29 46.55 -8.71 -44.44
CA SER A 29 47.45 -9.87 -44.31
C SER A 29 47.82 -9.94 -42.81
N ASP A 30 47.77 -11.10 -42.14
CA ASP A 30 48.88 -12.04 -41.91
C ASP A 30 50.08 -11.49 -41.10
N SER A 31 50.25 -12.01 -39.87
CA SER A 31 51.56 -12.14 -39.21
C SER A 31 51.49 -13.18 -38.08
N ASP A 32 52.14 -14.32 -38.33
CA ASP A 32 52.52 -15.37 -37.40
C ASP A 32 53.45 -14.85 -36.27
N LEU A 33 53.22 -15.31 -35.03
CA LEU A 33 54.28 -15.70 -34.07
C LEU A 33 53.71 -16.71 -33.05
N LYS A 34 54.23 -17.94 -33.08
CA LYS A 34 54.21 -18.97 -32.02
C LYS A 34 55.07 -18.49 -30.84
N GLU A 35 54.89 -18.82 -29.56
CA GLU A 35 54.62 -20.06 -28.80
C GLU A 35 54.19 -19.59 -27.38
N VAL A 36 53.33 -20.28 -26.61
CA VAL A 36 53.68 -21.30 -25.60
C VAL A 36 52.36 -21.93 -25.09
N GLU A 37 52.33 -23.25 -24.98
CA GLU A 37 51.22 -24.06 -24.43
C GLU A 37 51.01 -23.84 -22.92
N ASP A 38 49.74 -23.80 -22.46
CA ASP A 38 49.28 -24.58 -21.30
C ASP A 38 47.73 -24.57 -21.18
N GLY A 39 47.15 -25.73 -20.84
CA GLY A 39 45.85 -25.86 -20.16
C GLY A 39 44.56 -25.64 -20.97
N GLY A 40 44.02 -26.72 -21.55
CA GLY A 40 42.71 -26.71 -22.19
C GLY A 40 41.55 -26.37 -21.25
N GLN A 41 40.71 -25.43 -21.69
CA GLN A 41 39.33 -25.26 -21.24
C GLN A 41 38.48 -25.18 -22.52
N ASP A 42 37.66 -26.20 -22.75
CA ASP A 42 36.71 -26.24 -23.88
C ASP A 42 35.70 -25.10 -23.71
N CYS A 43 35.89 -24.04 -24.48
CA CYS A 43 34.91 -22.97 -24.65
C CYS A 43 33.89 -23.46 -25.68
N VAL A 44 32.73 -23.95 -25.23
CA VAL A 44 31.62 -24.20 -26.16
C VAL A 44 31.13 -22.84 -26.68
N ASP A 45 31.23 -22.65 -27.98
CA ASP A 45 30.79 -21.48 -28.75
C ASP A 45 29.41 -20.98 -28.29
N ARG A 46 29.31 -19.67 -28.02
CA ARG A 46 28.02 -18.97 -27.97
C ARG A 46 27.52 -18.85 -29.40
N ASP A 47 26.59 -19.72 -29.77
CA ASP A 47 25.83 -19.60 -31.01
C ASP A 47 25.11 -18.22 -31.07
N PRO A 48 25.41 -17.35 -32.06
CA PRO A 48 24.84 -16.00 -32.13
C PRO A 48 23.38 -15.95 -32.62
N HIS A 49 22.72 -17.08 -32.83
CA HIS A 49 21.34 -17.14 -33.35
C HIS A 49 20.26 -17.43 -32.29
N LEU A 50 20.50 -17.08 -31.03
CA LEU A 50 19.53 -17.27 -29.94
C LEU A 50 18.45 -16.19 -29.93
N ASN A 51 17.24 -16.55 -30.39
CA ASN A 51 16.05 -15.73 -30.26
C ASN A 51 15.38 -15.97 -28.89
N PRO A 52 15.29 -14.99 -27.98
CA PRO A 52 14.76 -15.17 -26.61
C PRO A 52 13.24 -15.37 -26.50
N ALA A 53 12.53 -15.50 -27.62
CA ALA A 53 11.07 -15.56 -27.70
C ALA A 53 10.50 -16.97 -28.01
N ASP A 54 11.30 -18.03 -27.90
CA ASP A 54 10.86 -19.41 -28.14
C ASP A 54 9.99 -19.94 -26.98
N PRO A 55 8.71 -20.31 -27.21
CA PRO A 55 7.80 -20.78 -26.16
C PRO A 55 8.27 -22.07 -25.47
N GLU A 56 8.91 -22.98 -26.20
CA GLU A 56 9.40 -24.26 -25.63
C GLU A 56 10.56 -24.01 -24.65
N LYS A 57 11.42 -23.04 -24.97
CA LYS A 57 12.52 -22.63 -24.08
C LYS A 57 12.02 -21.84 -22.88
N GLN A 58 11.00 -20.99 -23.04
CA GLN A 58 10.36 -20.33 -21.91
C GLN A 58 9.73 -21.35 -20.96
N GLN A 59 9.08 -22.39 -21.49
CA GLN A 59 8.50 -23.45 -20.69
C GLN A 59 9.57 -24.25 -19.93
N LEU A 60 10.71 -24.59 -20.57
CA LEU A 60 11.84 -25.23 -19.89
C LEU A 60 12.41 -24.37 -18.75
N VAL A 61 12.62 -23.07 -18.99
CA VAL A 61 13.11 -22.13 -17.97
C VAL A 61 12.12 -22.02 -16.81
N CYS A 62 10.81 -21.98 -17.10
CA CYS A 62 9.78 -22.00 -16.06
C CYS A 62 9.87 -23.27 -15.21
N THR A 63 10.01 -24.45 -15.84
CA THR A 63 10.12 -25.72 -15.11
C THR A 63 11.36 -25.78 -14.22
N GLU A 64 12.51 -25.29 -14.69
CA GLU A 64 13.74 -25.23 -13.90
C GLU A 64 13.66 -24.24 -12.72
N VAL A 65 13.04 -23.07 -12.93
CA VAL A 65 12.84 -22.09 -11.86
C VAL A 65 11.82 -22.59 -10.84
N GLN A 66 10.73 -23.24 -11.28
CA GLN A 66 9.73 -23.87 -10.41
C GLN A 66 10.36 -24.96 -9.53
N ALA A 67 11.29 -25.77 -10.06
CA ALA A 67 12.01 -26.78 -9.28
C ALA A 67 12.93 -26.17 -8.20
N ARG A 68 13.38 -24.91 -8.37
CA ARG A 68 14.18 -24.15 -7.40
C ARG A 68 13.34 -23.26 -6.46
N ALA A 69 12.03 -23.17 -6.68
CA ALA A 69 11.11 -22.29 -5.93
C ALA A 69 10.91 -22.68 -4.46
N SER A 70 11.59 -23.74 -3.97
CA SER A 70 11.62 -24.07 -2.54
C SER A 70 12.37 -23.02 -1.70
N THR A 71 13.12 -22.10 -2.32
CA THR A 71 13.71 -20.93 -1.66
C THR A 71 13.49 -19.68 -2.50
N TRP A 72 12.65 -18.76 -2.01
CA TRP A 72 12.49 -17.41 -2.57
C TRP A 72 13.48 -16.42 -1.97
N GLU A 73 13.85 -15.40 -2.74
CA GLU A 73 14.59 -14.23 -2.26
C GLU A 73 13.61 -13.16 -1.77
N GLU A 74 13.86 -12.59 -0.59
CA GLU A 74 13.01 -11.53 -0.06
C GLU A 74 13.38 -10.17 -0.64
N PHE A 75 12.37 -9.37 -0.97
CA PHE A 75 12.55 -7.98 -1.36
C PHE A 75 11.57 -7.06 -0.65
N THR A 76 12.03 -5.84 -0.39
CA THR A 76 11.19 -4.73 0.05
C THR A 76 10.86 -3.87 -1.16
N PRO A 77 9.59 -3.69 -1.52
CA PRO A 77 9.21 -2.88 -2.68
C PRO A 77 9.47 -1.39 -2.44
N GLU A 78 9.73 -0.67 -3.51
CA GLU A 78 9.59 0.79 -3.53
C GLU A 78 8.10 1.14 -3.47
N VAL A 79 7.73 2.13 -2.66
CA VAL A 79 6.34 2.54 -2.49
C VAL A 79 6.11 3.98 -2.87
N SER A 80 5.01 4.19 -3.60
CA SER A 80 4.51 5.50 -3.97
C SER A 80 3.02 5.58 -3.72
N ALA A 81 2.56 6.64 -3.06
CA ALA A 81 1.14 6.95 -2.93
C ALA A 81 0.69 7.78 -4.15
N GLU A 82 0.22 7.11 -5.21
CA GLU A 82 -0.38 7.76 -6.37
C GLU A 82 -1.90 7.87 -6.16
N SER A 83 -2.45 9.08 -6.10
CA SER A 83 -3.90 9.32 -5.99
C SER A 83 -4.57 8.69 -4.76
N GLY A 84 -3.83 8.57 -3.65
CA GLY A 84 -4.34 7.97 -2.40
C GLY A 84 -4.35 6.45 -2.36
N LEU A 85 -3.86 5.76 -3.40
CA LEU A 85 -3.63 4.32 -3.41
C LEU A 85 -2.14 4.00 -3.34
N THR A 86 -1.80 3.02 -2.52
CA THR A 86 -0.42 2.50 -2.38
C THR A 86 -0.05 1.69 -3.61
N SER A 87 0.96 2.14 -4.35
CA SER A 87 1.56 1.39 -5.45
C SER A 87 2.94 0.89 -5.05
N TYR A 88 3.18 -0.38 -5.34
CA TYR A 88 4.42 -1.10 -5.09
C TYR A 88 5.19 -1.28 -6.39
N ARG A 89 6.51 -1.13 -6.35
CA ARG A 89 7.42 -1.36 -7.46
C ARG A 89 8.65 -2.15 -7.02
N PHE A 90 9.15 -3.02 -7.89
CA PHE A 90 10.40 -3.73 -7.68
C PHE A 90 11.01 -4.14 -9.03
N ARG A 91 12.34 -4.27 -9.09
CA ARG A 91 13.03 -4.81 -10.27
C ARG A 91 13.68 -6.13 -9.87
N CYS A 92 13.15 -7.23 -10.38
CA CYS A 92 13.76 -8.54 -10.22
C CYS A 92 15.09 -8.57 -10.99
N PRO A 93 16.24 -8.80 -10.34
CA PRO A 93 17.55 -8.66 -10.97
C PRO A 93 17.92 -9.81 -11.93
N HIS A 94 17.28 -10.97 -11.80
CA HIS A 94 17.53 -12.16 -12.59
C HIS A 94 16.32 -13.10 -12.56
N SER A 95 16.43 -14.25 -13.24
CA SER A 95 15.45 -15.33 -13.10
C SER A 95 15.46 -15.91 -11.69
N GLY A 96 14.29 -16.24 -11.15
CA GLY A 96 14.17 -16.70 -9.77
C GLY A 96 12.78 -16.48 -9.18
N ALA A 97 12.63 -16.82 -7.90
CA ALA A 97 11.43 -16.57 -7.11
C ALA A 97 11.69 -15.45 -6.11
N PHE A 98 10.87 -14.41 -6.12
CA PHE A 98 11.03 -13.21 -5.30
C PHE A 98 9.79 -12.97 -4.44
N ARG A 99 9.95 -12.94 -3.12
CA ARG A 99 8.87 -12.71 -2.14
C ARG A 99 8.89 -11.27 -1.64
N CYS A 100 7.78 -10.57 -1.81
CA CYS A 100 7.58 -9.25 -1.25
C CYS A 100 7.40 -9.33 0.27
N THR A 101 8.21 -8.59 1.04
CA THR A 101 8.12 -8.55 2.51
C THR A 101 6.86 -7.84 3.02
N TRP A 102 6.24 -6.96 2.22
CA TRP A 102 5.08 -6.15 2.66
C TRP A 102 3.73 -6.75 2.30
N THR A 103 3.63 -7.40 1.13
CA THR A 103 2.37 -8.02 0.65
C THR A 103 2.37 -9.53 0.74
N GLY A 104 3.54 -10.17 0.92
CA GLY A 104 3.69 -11.62 0.88
C GLY A 104 3.57 -12.25 -0.51
N LEU A 105 3.30 -11.47 -1.57
CA LEU A 105 3.26 -12.00 -2.94
C LEU A 105 4.62 -12.58 -3.33
N VAL A 106 4.60 -13.74 -4.00
CA VAL A 106 5.79 -14.32 -4.61
C VAL A 106 5.65 -14.27 -6.13
N PHE A 107 6.65 -13.70 -6.79
CA PHE A 107 6.75 -13.62 -8.23
C PHE A 107 7.85 -14.57 -8.69
N VAL A 108 7.48 -15.54 -9.53
CA VAL A 108 8.46 -16.39 -10.21
C VAL A 108 8.69 -15.81 -11.61
N VAL A 109 9.92 -15.39 -11.87
CA VAL A 109 10.31 -14.72 -13.12
C VAL A 109 11.37 -15.51 -13.87
N THR A 110 11.29 -15.45 -15.20
CA THR A 110 12.18 -16.18 -16.11
C THR A 110 13.42 -15.37 -16.52
N ARG A 111 13.44 -14.07 -16.24
CA ARG A 111 14.50 -13.10 -16.57
C ARG A 111 14.34 -11.84 -15.73
N GLU A 112 15.28 -10.90 -15.84
CA GLU A 112 15.15 -9.55 -15.27
C GLU A 112 13.82 -8.93 -15.70
N ALA A 113 13.08 -8.35 -14.75
CA ALA A 113 11.74 -7.82 -14.98
C ALA A 113 11.39 -6.69 -14.01
N GLY A 114 10.70 -5.67 -14.49
CA GLY A 114 10.07 -4.67 -13.64
C GLY A 114 8.68 -5.13 -13.20
N LEU A 115 8.39 -5.01 -11.91
CA LEU A 115 7.09 -5.28 -11.32
C LEU A 115 6.45 -3.96 -10.88
N LYS A 116 5.18 -3.75 -11.24
CA LYS A 116 4.33 -2.71 -10.67
C LYS A 116 3.02 -3.36 -10.23
N TYR A 117 2.65 -3.20 -8.97
CA TYR A 117 1.39 -3.76 -8.48
C TYR A 117 0.78 -2.91 -7.38
N ARG A 118 -0.52 -3.09 -7.13
CA ARG A 118 -1.27 -2.41 -6.07
C ARG A 118 -2.51 -3.21 -5.71
N THR A 119 -3.06 -2.96 -4.52
CA THR A 119 -4.40 -3.44 -4.18
C THR A 119 -5.47 -2.63 -4.91
N VAL A 120 -6.56 -3.30 -5.28
CA VAL A 120 -7.75 -2.71 -5.90
C VAL A 120 -9.00 -3.24 -5.20
N GLN A 121 -10.11 -2.53 -5.35
CA GLN A 121 -11.35 -2.87 -4.66
C GLN A 121 -12.09 -4.04 -5.34
N TRP A 122 -12.62 -4.95 -4.53
CA TRP A 122 -13.52 -6.02 -4.98
C TRP A 122 -14.87 -5.48 -5.45
N ASP A 123 -15.38 -6.02 -6.56
CA ASP A 123 -16.81 -5.98 -6.89
C ASP A 123 -17.52 -7.15 -6.16
N GLU A 124 -17.91 -6.89 -4.91
CA GLU A 124 -18.58 -7.89 -4.08
C GLU A 124 -19.91 -8.39 -4.66
N PRO A 125 -20.80 -7.53 -5.22
CA PRO A 125 -22.00 -8.00 -5.91
C PRO A 125 -21.70 -8.99 -7.04
N LEU A 126 -20.69 -8.72 -7.86
CA LEU A 126 -20.29 -9.61 -8.94
C LEU A 126 -19.80 -10.96 -8.41
N LEU A 127 -18.93 -10.95 -7.40
CA LEU A 127 -18.45 -12.18 -6.75
C LEU A 127 -19.58 -13.00 -6.13
N ARG A 128 -20.51 -12.32 -5.44
CA ARG A 128 -21.66 -12.96 -4.82
C ARG A 128 -22.55 -13.64 -5.87
N SER A 129 -22.75 -13.00 -7.02
CA SER A 129 -23.50 -13.59 -8.14
C SER A 129 -22.82 -14.86 -8.69
N ALA A 130 -21.49 -14.93 -8.62
CA ALA A 130 -20.70 -16.10 -9.00
C ALA A 130 -20.59 -17.17 -7.90
N GLY A 131 -21.25 -16.99 -6.74
CA GLY A 131 -21.17 -17.94 -5.62
C GLY A 131 -19.78 -17.99 -4.99
N ARG A 132 -19.09 -16.84 -4.97
CA ARG A 132 -17.74 -16.67 -4.40
C ARG A 132 -17.73 -15.57 -3.34
N THR A 133 -16.77 -15.65 -2.43
CA THR A 133 -16.48 -14.60 -1.46
C THR A 133 -14.98 -14.31 -1.42
N PRO A 134 -14.54 -13.06 -1.21
CA PRO A 134 -13.11 -12.74 -1.09
C PRO A 134 -12.41 -13.57 -0.01
N ALA A 135 -11.18 -14.00 -0.30
CA ALA A 135 -10.28 -14.70 0.62
C ALA A 135 -8.92 -13.98 0.81
N GLY A 136 -8.79 -12.79 0.23
CA GLY A 136 -7.62 -11.95 0.31
C GLY A 136 -7.84 -10.63 -0.42
N PRO A 137 -6.82 -9.75 -0.44
CA PRO A 137 -6.81 -8.58 -1.29
C PRO A 137 -6.86 -8.95 -2.78
N LEU A 138 -7.39 -8.02 -3.59
CA LEU A 138 -7.35 -8.10 -5.05
C LEU A 138 -6.16 -7.26 -5.53
N PHE A 139 -5.27 -7.83 -6.33
CA PHE A 139 -4.05 -7.18 -6.79
C PHE A 139 -4.12 -6.91 -8.29
N SER A 140 -3.94 -5.65 -8.68
CA SER A 140 -3.61 -5.29 -10.06
C SER A 140 -2.10 -5.38 -10.21
N ILE A 141 -1.62 -6.22 -11.11
CA ILE A 141 -0.22 -6.56 -11.33
C ILE A 141 0.12 -6.29 -12.80
N ASP A 142 1.24 -5.62 -13.03
CA ASP A 142 1.76 -5.28 -14.35
C ASP A 142 3.28 -5.50 -14.40
N SER A 143 3.77 -5.95 -15.56
CA SER A 143 5.20 -6.11 -15.86
C SER A 143 5.39 -6.01 -17.38
N PRO A 144 6.02 -4.93 -17.89
CA PRO A 144 6.21 -4.71 -19.32
C PRO A 144 6.95 -5.85 -20.03
N GLU A 145 7.85 -6.54 -19.31
CA GLU A 145 8.69 -7.58 -19.87
C GLU A 145 7.96 -8.92 -20.06
N ASN A 146 6.74 -9.09 -19.52
CA ASN A 146 5.99 -10.36 -19.54
C ASN A 146 6.86 -11.56 -19.12
N ALA A 147 7.61 -11.38 -18.03
CA ALA A 147 8.60 -12.33 -17.55
C ALA A 147 8.12 -13.18 -16.37
N VAL A 148 7.00 -12.80 -15.74
CA VAL A 148 6.37 -13.53 -14.63
C VAL A 148 5.64 -14.75 -15.19
N CYS A 149 6.02 -15.95 -14.74
CA CYS A 149 5.40 -17.19 -15.17
C CYS A 149 4.53 -17.86 -14.10
N GLN A 150 4.81 -17.59 -12.82
CA GLN A 150 4.05 -18.13 -11.70
C GLN A 150 3.84 -17.06 -10.63
N LEU A 151 2.68 -17.08 -9.99
CA LEU A 151 2.31 -16.18 -8.91
C LEU A 151 1.92 -17.01 -7.69
N HIS A 152 2.48 -16.69 -6.53
CA HIS A 152 2.03 -17.26 -5.26
C HIS A 152 1.29 -16.18 -4.47
N LEU A 153 0.02 -16.42 -4.21
CA LEU A 153 -0.89 -15.51 -3.52
C LEU A 153 -1.03 -15.92 -2.05
N PRO A 154 -0.73 -15.03 -1.08
CA PRO A 154 -0.80 -15.38 0.33
C PRO A 154 -2.25 -15.53 0.80
N HIS A 155 -2.52 -16.62 1.52
CA HIS A 155 -3.82 -16.87 2.16
C HIS A 155 -3.70 -16.84 3.69
N CYS A 156 -4.85 -16.83 4.35
CA CYS A 156 -4.95 -16.83 5.81
C CYS A 156 -5.66 -18.06 6.39
N GLU A 157 -5.80 -19.18 5.68
CA GLU A 157 -6.37 -20.40 6.27
C GLU A 157 -5.43 -21.02 7.34
N THR A 158 -5.96 -21.37 8.53
CA THR A 158 -5.15 -21.96 9.63
C THR A 158 -4.97 -23.48 9.52
N LYS A 159 -5.76 -24.16 8.68
CA LYS A 159 -5.72 -25.63 8.49
C LYS A 159 -6.00 -26.04 7.03
N PRO A 160 -5.09 -25.75 6.08
CA PRO A 160 -5.28 -26.15 4.68
C PRO A 160 -5.29 -27.69 4.51
N GLY A 161 -4.68 -28.44 5.45
CA GLY A 161 -4.38 -29.87 5.28
C GLY A 161 -5.28 -30.90 5.99
N GLN A 162 -6.29 -30.52 6.80
CA GLN A 162 -7.03 -31.52 7.63
C GLN A 162 -8.50 -31.75 7.24
N ARG A 163 -8.97 -31.13 6.16
CA ARG A 163 -10.16 -31.57 5.43
C ARG A 163 -9.82 -31.53 3.95
N SER A 164 -9.83 -32.69 3.32
CA SER A 164 -9.68 -32.82 1.87
C SER A 164 -10.60 -31.82 1.15
N LYS A 165 -9.97 -30.84 0.47
CA LYS A 165 -10.50 -29.71 -0.30
C LYS A 165 -10.57 -28.37 0.47
N SER A 166 -9.44 -27.67 0.55
CA SER A 166 -9.48 -26.20 0.65
C SER A 166 -10.37 -25.66 -0.48
N LEU A 167 -11.21 -24.68 -0.17
CA LEU A 167 -12.17 -24.09 -1.10
C LEU A 167 -11.61 -22.85 -1.78
N LEU A 168 -10.28 -22.64 -1.70
CA LEU A 168 -9.61 -21.54 -2.35
C LEU A 168 -9.56 -21.76 -3.86
N SER A 169 -9.84 -20.68 -4.58
CA SER A 169 -9.65 -20.54 -6.01
C SER A 169 -9.11 -19.14 -6.28
N VAL A 170 -8.50 -18.94 -7.44
CA VAL A 170 -7.99 -17.63 -7.85
C VAL A 170 -8.96 -17.03 -8.85
N VAL A 171 -9.36 -15.78 -8.62
CA VAL A 171 -10.02 -14.99 -9.66
C VAL A 171 -8.95 -14.34 -10.54
N HIS A 172 -9.22 -14.26 -11.83
CA HIS A 172 -8.44 -13.49 -12.78
C HIS A 172 -9.40 -12.58 -13.55
N ILE A 173 -9.16 -11.28 -13.51
CA ILE A 173 -10.05 -10.27 -14.11
C ILE A 173 -9.28 -9.50 -15.18
N THR A 174 -9.75 -9.63 -16.40
CA THR A 174 -9.18 -9.03 -17.61
C THR A 174 -10.21 -8.12 -18.27
N ASP A 175 -9.84 -7.46 -19.37
CA ASP A 175 -10.79 -6.69 -20.19
C ASP A 175 -11.90 -7.57 -20.80
N ASP A 176 -11.65 -8.88 -20.94
CA ASP A 176 -12.62 -9.85 -21.47
C ASP A 176 -13.58 -10.38 -20.39
N GLY A 177 -13.29 -10.11 -19.11
CA GLY A 177 -14.18 -10.43 -17.98
C GLY A 177 -13.48 -11.15 -16.83
N MET A 178 -14.29 -11.83 -16.01
CA MET A 178 -13.87 -12.54 -14.82
C MET A 178 -13.82 -14.05 -15.09
N GLU A 179 -12.67 -14.66 -14.83
CA GLU A 179 -12.48 -16.11 -14.86
C GLU A 179 -11.94 -16.64 -13.52
N PHE A 180 -12.02 -17.96 -13.35
CA PHE A 180 -11.53 -18.65 -12.16
C PHE A 180 -10.44 -19.64 -12.55
N ILE A 181 -9.28 -19.50 -11.92
CA ILE A 181 -8.13 -20.37 -12.09
C ILE A 181 -8.13 -21.37 -10.92
N GLU A 182 -7.97 -22.65 -11.26
CA GLU A 182 -7.75 -23.71 -10.26
C GLU A 182 -6.29 -23.65 -9.78
N PRO A 183 -6.05 -23.64 -8.46
CA PRO A 183 -4.70 -23.69 -7.92
C PRO A 183 -3.91 -24.92 -8.39
N LEU A 184 -2.63 -24.71 -8.71
CA LEU A 184 -1.68 -25.81 -8.92
C LEU A 184 -1.35 -26.49 -7.59
N GLU A 185 -1.16 -25.67 -6.56
CA GLU A 185 -0.81 -26.09 -5.21
C GLU A 185 -1.39 -25.08 -4.21
N ILE A 186 -1.79 -25.58 -3.05
CA ILE A 186 -2.14 -24.76 -1.88
C ILE A 186 -1.23 -25.24 -0.75
N THR A 187 -0.29 -24.38 -0.36
CA THR A 187 0.67 -24.64 0.72
C THR A 187 0.06 -24.22 2.07
N ASP A 188 0.87 -24.16 3.13
CA ASP A 188 0.41 -23.63 4.42
C ASP A 188 0.17 -22.11 4.41
N THR A 189 0.70 -21.39 3.41
CA THR A 189 0.70 -19.92 3.40
C THR A 189 0.31 -19.30 2.07
N HIS A 190 0.45 -20.02 0.96
CA HIS A 190 0.22 -19.50 -0.39
C HIS A 190 -0.56 -20.45 -1.29
N VAL A 191 -1.32 -19.86 -2.20
CA VAL A 191 -1.92 -20.50 -3.37
C VAL A 191 -1.04 -20.24 -4.58
N VAL A 192 -0.65 -21.29 -5.30
CA VAL A 192 0.25 -21.23 -6.46
C VAL A 192 -0.56 -21.37 -7.75
N ILE A 193 -0.32 -20.47 -8.71
CA ILE A 193 -0.89 -20.54 -10.06
C ILE A 193 0.15 -20.22 -11.12
N ASP A 194 0.05 -20.86 -12.28
CA ASP A 194 0.71 -20.37 -13.49
C ASP A 194 -0.03 -19.13 -13.98
N VAL A 195 0.73 -18.12 -14.40
CA VAL A 195 0.19 -16.84 -14.84
C VAL A 195 -0.12 -16.92 -16.34
N PRO A 196 -1.39 -16.82 -16.77
CA PRO A 196 -1.72 -16.81 -18.19
C PRO A 196 -1.19 -15.53 -18.86
N HIS A 197 -1.48 -14.40 -18.24
CA HIS A 197 -0.95 -13.06 -18.52
C HIS A 197 -1.19 -12.19 -17.30
N LEU A 198 -0.47 -11.08 -17.14
CA LEU A 198 -0.64 -10.21 -15.98
C LEU A 198 -1.86 -9.29 -16.14
N SER A 199 -2.69 -9.25 -15.10
CA SER A 199 -3.83 -8.34 -14.98
C SER A 199 -4.22 -8.18 -13.50
N VAL A 200 -5.46 -8.49 -13.12
CA VAL A 200 -5.97 -8.41 -11.76
C VAL A 200 -6.23 -9.82 -11.19
N PHE A 201 -5.63 -10.12 -10.04
CA PHE A 201 -5.69 -11.43 -9.38
C PHE A 201 -6.09 -11.34 -7.92
N GLY A 202 -6.88 -12.28 -7.42
CA GLY A 202 -7.26 -12.31 -6.02
C GLY A 202 -7.74 -13.69 -5.58
N LEU A 203 -7.62 -13.97 -4.29
CA LEU A 203 -8.12 -15.23 -3.73
C LEU A 203 -9.61 -15.13 -3.41
N VAL A 204 -10.33 -16.21 -3.69
CA VAL A 204 -11.75 -16.36 -3.34
C VAL A 204 -12.03 -17.73 -2.73
N TRP A 205 -13.00 -17.78 -1.82
CA TRP A 205 -13.61 -19.04 -1.40
C TRP A 205 -14.82 -19.38 -2.26
N VAL A 206 -14.97 -20.67 -2.56
CA VAL A 206 -16.20 -21.24 -3.08
C VAL A 206 -17.26 -21.29 -1.98
N TRP A 207 -18.49 -20.85 -2.28
CA TRP A 207 -19.61 -21.03 -1.37
C TRP A 207 -19.89 -22.53 -1.16
N GLU A 208 -19.80 -23.02 0.07
CA GLU A 208 -20.31 -24.36 0.43
C GLU A 208 -21.83 -24.37 0.27
N ARG A 209 -22.35 -25.02 -0.79
CA ARG A 209 -23.80 -25.25 -0.93
C ARG A 209 -24.31 -26.20 0.16
N ILE A 210 -24.44 -25.71 1.39
CA ILE A 210 -25.24 -26.37 2.41
C ILE A 210 -26.70 -26.04 2.07
N GLN A 211 -27.22 -26.73 1.06
CA GLN A 211 -28.66 -26.91 0.90
C GLN A 211 -29.10 -27.87 1.99
N ASN A 212 -29.33 -27.37 3.20
CA ASN A 212 -30.17 -28.12 4.14
C ASN A 212 -31.56 -28.22 3.50
N LEU A 213 -31.85 -29.40 2.94
CA LEU A 213 -33.15 -29.83 2.44
C LEU A 213 -34.17 -29.87 3.59
N ILE A 214 -34.64 -28.72 4.06
CA ILE A 214 -35.88 -28.62 4.85
C ILE A 214 -36.78 -27.59 4.18
N SER A 215 -37.32 -27.97 3.04
CA SER A 215 -38.53 -27.34 2.52
C SER A 215 -39.71 -27.76 3.39
N VAL A 216 -40.01 -27.01 4.45
CA VAL A 216 -41.34 -27.00 5.04
C VAL A 216 -41.82 -25.55 5.06
N GLY A 217 -42.63 -25.20 4.04
CA GLY A 217 -43.43 -23.98 4.07
C GLY A 217 -42.79 -22.73 3.47
N GLY A 218 -42.29 -22.79 2.24
CA GLY A 218 -42.42 -21.68 1.27
C GLY A 218 -41.90 -20.28 1.62
N GLN A 219 -41.10 -20.10 2.66
CA GLN A 219 -40.33 -18.89 2.92
C GLN A 219 -38.85 -19.23 2.76
N MET A 220 -38.24 -18.67 1.71
CA MET A 220 -36.78 -18.63 1.60
C MET A 220 -36.27 -17.68 2.68
N ASP A 221 -35.77 -18.24 3.77
CA ASP A 221 -34.96 -17.47 4.70
C ASP A 221 -33.57 -17.32 4.07
N GLU A 222 -33.20 -16.08 3.76
CA GLU A 222 -31.87 -15.66 3.29
C GLU A 222 -30.80 -15.78 4.41
N SER A 223 -31.01 -16.67 5.38
CA SER A 223 -30.01 -17.07 6.36
C SER A 223 -29.05 -18.07 5.71
N THR A 224 -28.37 -17.61 4.67
CA THR A 224 -27.20 -18.27 4.13
C THR A 224 -26.18 -18.33 5.25
N SER A 225 -26.14 -19.47 5.94
CA SER A 225 -25.22 -19.74 7.05
C SER A 225 -23.80 -19.61 6.53
N GLN A 226 -23.23 -18.41 6.69
CA GLN A 226 -21.84 -18.14 6.40
C GLN A 226 -21.04 -18.95 7.43
N CYS A 227 -20.57 -20.13 7.01
CA CYS A 227 -19.76 -21.00 7.87
C CYS A 227 -18.62 -20.18 8.48
N SER A 228 -18.56 -20.17 9.81
CA SER A 228 -17.44 -19.63 10.56
C SER A 228 -16.16 -20.27 10.04
N ARG A 229 -15.21 -19.45 9.62
CA ARG A 229 -13.89 -19.86 9.14
C ARG A 229 -12.86 -19.45 10.17
N SER A 230 -11.97 -20.36 10.52
CA SER A 230 -10.76 -20.02 11.26
C SER A 230 -9.73 -19.49 10.28
N VAL A 231 -9.23 -18.30 10.56
CA VAL A 231 -8.23 -17.60 9.76
C VAL A 231 -7.10 -17.08 10.64
N LEU A 232 -5.91 -17.04 10.06
CA LEU A 232 -4.77 -16.38 10.64
C LEU A 232 -4.99 -14.87 10.52
N GLY A 233 -5.14 -14.24 11.66
CA GLY A 233 -5.38 -12.82 11.82
C GLY A 233 -4.13 -12.05 12.26
N GLN A 234 -4.29 -10.74 12.31
CA GLN A 234 -3.32 -9.78 12.82
C GLN A 234 -4.03 -8.69 13.63
N VAL A 235 -3.39 -8.27 14.72
CA VAL A 235 -3.77 -7.15 15.57
C VAL A 235 -2.90 -5.95 15.20
N LEU A 236 -3.54 -4.87 14.75
CA LEU A 236 -2.85 -3.62 14.44
C LEU A 236 -3.29 -2.51 15.39
N LEU A 237 -2.31 -1.79 15.92
CA LEU A 237 -2.50 -0.76 16.93
C LEU A 237 -2.11 0.61 16.37
N PHE A 238 -3.03 1.57 16.48
CA PHE A 238 -2.80 2.95 16.06
C PHE A 238 -3.12 3.91 17.19
N LEU A 239 -2.09 4.58 17.71
CA LEU A 239 -2.24 5.62 18.71
C LEU A 239 -2.50 6.96 18.02
N LYS A 240 -3.62 7.59 18.34
CA LYS A 240 -3.96 8.93 17.83
C LYS A 240 -3.40 10.02 18.73
N PRO A 241 -3.16 11.22 18.16
CA PRO A 241 -2.70 12.36 18.95
C PRO A 241 -3.56 12.59 20.19
N PRO A 242 -2.92 12.87 21.34
CA PRO A 242 -3.62 13.10 22.58
C PRO A 242 -4.54 14.32 22.46
N ASN A 243 -5.71 14.26 23.09
CA ASN A 243 -6.60 15.41 23.21
C ASN A 243 -6.21 16.22 24.47
N PRO A 244 -5.54 17.37 24.33
CA PRO A 244 -5.01 18.11 25.47
C PRO A 244 -6.11 18.63 26.39
N ARG A 245 -7.30 18.93 25.85
CA ARG A 245 -8.45 19.42 26.66
C ARG A 245 -9.05 18.36 27.55
N LYS A 246 -8.99 17.09 27.13
CA LYS A 246 -9.58 15.96 27.87
C LYS A 246 -8.55 15.15 28.64
N GLN A 247 -7.25 15.46 28.51
CA GLN A 247 -6.13 14.66 29.04
C GLN A 247 -6.30 13.17 28.73
N ARG A 248 -6.74 12.88 27.49
CA ARG A 248 -6.99 11.53 27.01
C ARG A 248 -6.36 11.30 25.66
N GLN A 249 -5.77 10.12 25.49
CA GLN A 249 -5.32 9.60 24.21
C GLN A 249 -6.21 8.44 23.77
N LYS A 250 -6.17 8.14 22.47
CA LYS A 250 -6.99 7.09 21.86
C LYS A 250 -6.11 6.08 21.17
N LEU A 251 -6.31 4.81 21.52
CA LEU A 251 -5.68 3.68 20.86
C LEU A 251 -6.76 2.93 20.07
N ASP A 252 -6.61 2.93 18.76
CA ASP A 252 -7.49 2.19 17.85
C ASP A 252 -6.91 0.78 17.63
N VAL A 253 -7.75 -0.24 17.83
CA VAL A 253 -7.40 -1.66 17.65
C VAL A 253 -8.12 -2.20 16.43
N LEU A 254 -7.37 -2.68 15.44
CA LEU A 254 -7.88 -3.30 14.22
C LEU A 254 -7.57 -4.80 14.28
N LEU A 255 -8.58 -5.63 13.98
CA LEU A 255 -8.40 -7.06 13.73
C LEU A 255 -8.64 -7.31 12.25
N LEU A 256 -7.61 -7.80 11.56
CA LEU A 256 -7.64 -8.03 10.12
C LEU A 256 -7.06 -9.41 9.80
N PRO A 257 -7.37 -10.00 8.64
CA PRO A 257 -6.67 -11.17 8.14
C PRO A 257 -5.17 -10.87 7.92
N VAL A 258 -4.28 -11.83 8.19
CA VAL A 258 -2.82 -11.64 8.08
C VAL A 258 -2.34 -11.33 6.66
N ASN A 259 -3.12 -11.72 5.64
CA ASN A 259 -2.80 -11.47 4.23
C ASN A 259 -3.23 -10.06 3.75
N VAL A 260 -3.68 -9.19 4.64
CA VAL A 260 -3.87 -7.75 4.35
C VAL A 260 -2.54 -7.01 4.53
N PRO A 261 -2.06 -6.26 3.52
CA PRO A 261 -0.82 -5.49 3.62
C PRO A 261 -0.93 -4.42 4.71
N VAL A 262 -0.04 -4.46 5.70
CA VAL A 262 -0.01 -3.46 6.79
C VAL A 262 0.21 -2.05 6.27
N GLU A 263 0.98 -1.89 5.18
CA GLU A 263 1.27 -0.59 4.59
C GLU A 263 0.02 0.08 3.99
N ASP A 264 -0.91 -0.70 3.41
CA ASP A 264 -2.19 -0.18 2.95
C ASP A 264 -3.03 0.33 4.13
N VAL A 265 -3.01 -0.39 5.26
CA VAL A 265 -3.71 0.01 6.48
C VAL A 265 -3.10 1.27 7.08
N LYS A 266 -1.77 1.35 7.18
CA LYS A 266 -1.04 2.54 7.63
C LYS A 266 -1.40 3.75 6.78
N THR A 267 -1.31 3.61 5.46
CA THR A 267 -1.65 4.67 4.51
C THR A 267 -3.09 5.15 4.71
N PHE A 268 -4.05 4.25 4.82
CA PHE A 268 -5.46 4.60 5.07
C PHE A 268 -5.67 5.34 6.40
N VAL A 269 -5.05 4.87 7.48
CA VAL A 269 -5.18 5.51 8.80
C VAL A 269 -4.55 6.90 8.79
N GLN A 270 -3.36 7.04 8.21
CA GLN A 270 -2.61 8.30 8.12
C GLN A 270 -3.31 9.32 7.21
N GLN A 271 -4.00 8.89 6.16
CA GLN A 271 -4.85 9.79 5.37
C GLN A 271 -5.97 10.44 6.19
N GLN A 272 -6.49 9.75 7.20
CA GLN A 272 -7.53 10.28 8.09
C GLN A 272 -6.97 10.99 9.32
N TRP A 273 -5.81 10.53 9.80
CA TRP A 273 -5.13 10.99 11.01
C TRP A 273 -3.62 11.02 10.74
N PRO A 274 -3.09 12.10 10.16
CA PRO A 274 -1.69 12.19 9.71
C PRO A 274 -0.67 11.83 10.80
N ASP A 275 -0.95 12.25 12.03
CA ASP A 275 -0.07 12.05 13.19
C ASP A 275 -0.40 10.77 13.99
N ALA A 276 -1.20 9.85 13.43
CA ALA A 276 -1.45 8.56 14.07
C ALA A 276 -0.18 7.70 14.00
N LEU A 277 0.27 7.23 15.16
CA LEU A 277 1.42 6.35 15.28
C LEU A 277 0.98 4.89 15.19
N TYR A 278 1.58 4.15 14.27
CA TYR A 278 1.53 2.69 14.28
C TYR A 278 2.45 2.15 15.37
N ILE A 279 1.93 1.33 16.27
CA ILE A 279 2.72 0.66 17.30
C ILE A 279 3.06 -0.75 16.81
N ASP A 280 4.35 -1.01 16.63
CA ASP A 280 4.85 -2.31 16.18
C ASP A 280 4.81 -3.32 17.33
N VAL A 281 4.07 -4.41 17.12
CA VAL A 281 3.86 -5.49 18.08
C VAL A 281 3.84 -6.81 17.31
N THR A 282 4.03 -7.95 17.99
CA THR A 282 3.82 -9.25 17.33
C THR A 282 2.32 -9.41 17.05
N PRO A 283 1.87 -9.30 15.78
CA PRO A 283 0.47 -9.00 15.53
C PRO A 283 -0.38 -10.28 15.39
N GLN A 284 0.24 -11.43 15.13
CA GLN A 284 -0.43 -12.65 14.72
C GLN A 284 -1.36 -13.23 15.80
N CYS A 285 -2.57 -13.65 15.39
CA CYS A 285 -3.53 -14.35 16.25
C CYS A 285 -4.46 -15.25 15.42
N ASP A 286 -5.18 -16.16 16.08
CA ASP A 286 -6.21 -16.97 15.41
C ASP A 286 -7.59 -16.30 15.56
N LEU A 287 -8.23 -16.02 14.44
CA LEU A 287 -9.55 -15.39 14.39
C LEU A 287 -10.57 -16.33 13.75
N ILE A 288 -11.83 -16.22 14.17
CA ILE A 288 -12.94 -16.99 13.64
C ILE A 288 -14.00 -16.02 13.13
N THR A 289 -14.36 -16.14 11.86
CA THR A 289 -15.39 -15.27 11.27
C THR A 289 -16.73 -15.47 11.97
N ASN A 290 -17.51 -14.39 12.06
CA ASN A 290 -18.78 -14.32 12.79
C ASN A 290 -18.69 -14.49 14.31
N HIS A 291 -17.53 -14.78 14.89
CA HIS A 291 -17.35 -14.75 16.35
C HIS A 291 -17.31 -13.32 16.85
N LYS A 292 -17.77 -13.14 18.09
CA LYS A 292 -17.61 -11.88 18.80
C LYS A 292 -16.30 -11.88 19.57
N TYR A 293 -15.64 -10.74 19.55
CA TYR A 293 -14.42 -10.48 20.29
C TYR A 293 -14.61 -9.34 21.27
N ARG A 294 -13.80 -9.34 22.33
CA ARG A 294 -13.74 -8.31 23.36
C ARG A 294 -12.28 -7.90 23.55
N VAL A 295 -12.04 -6.67 23.99
CA VAL A 295 -10.72 -6.21 24.41
C VAL A 295 -10.77 -5.84 25.88
N GLU A 296 -9.77 -6.32 26.62
CA GLU A 296 -9.50 -5.96 28.00
C GLU A 296 -8.20 -5.15 28.05
N CYS A 297 -8.25 -4.04 28.78
CA CYS A 297 -7.12 -3.17 29.06
C CYS A 297 -7.36 -2.56 30.45
N PRO A 298 -6.68 -3.03 31.50
CA PRO A 298 -6.87 -2.54 32.87
C PRO A 298 -6.63 -1.03 33.02
N GLU A 299 -5.76 -0.46 32.19
CA GLU A 299 -5.38 0.95 32.20
C GLU A 299 -6.43 1.85 31.50
N ALA A 300 -7.38 1.25 30.78
CA ALA A 300 -8.36 1.98 29.99
C ALA A 300 -9.42 2.67 30.85
N CYS A 301 -9.67 3.94 30.56
CA CYS A 301 -10.83 4.67 31.09
C CYS A 301 -12.13 4.27 30.38
N LEU A 302 -12.04 3.83 29.12
CA LEU A 302 -13.18 3.42 28.32
C LEU A 302 -12.70 2.52 27.18
N ILE A 303 -13.42 1.43 26.93
CA ILE A 303 -13.29 0.60 25.74
C ILE A 303 -14.65 0.56 25.06
N GLN A 304 -14.68 0.78 23.75
CA GLN A 304 -15.91 0.72 22.98
C GLN A 304 -15.69 0.20 21.54
N PRO A 305 -16.63 -0.59 21.00
CA PRO A 305 -17.77 -1.21 21.71
C PRO A 305 -17.28 -2.25 22.74
N LYS A 306 -18.19 -2.76 23.60
CA LYS A 306 -17.85 -3.79 24.61
C LYS A 306 -17.49 -5.13 23.98
N GLU A 307 -18.14 -5.45 22.87
CA GLU A 307 -17.89 -6.61 22.04
C GLU A 307 -18.20 -6.21 20.59
N ASN A 308 -17.53 -6.85 19.64
CA ASN A 308 -17.79 -6.63 18.22
C ASN A 308 -17.64 -7.95 17.45
N ARG A 309 -18.37 -8.10 16.35
CA ARG A 309 -18.27 -9.30 15.51
C ARG A 309 -17.09 -9.16 14.56
N PHE A 310 -16.27 -10.20 14.42
CA PHE A 310 -15.21 -10.25 13.42
C PHE A 310 -15.76 -10.68 12.06
N ASP A 311 -15.69 -9.74 11.13
CA ASP A 311 -15.96 -9.94 9.72
C ASP A 311 -14.64 -9.72 8.95
N LEU A 312 -14.46 -10.46 7.86
CA LEU A 312 -13.28 -10.32 7.01
C LEU A 312 -13.30 -8.96 6.31
N ASN A 313 -12.18 -8.26 6.33
CA ASN A 313 -12.00 -7.00 5.65
C ASN A 313 -10.68 -6.99 4.90
N PHE A 314 -10.73 -6.85 3.58
CA PHE A 314 -9.58 -6.81 2.69
C PHE A 314 -9.38 -5.42 2.04
N GLY A 315 -9.99 -4.38 2.64
CA GLY A 315 -9.91 -3.01 2.16
C GLY A 315 -10.98 -2.64 1.12
N PRO A 316 -10.92 -1.41 0.57
CA PRO A 316 -9.90 -0.39 0.85
C PRO A 316 -10.13 0.38 2.16
N ASN A 317 -11.28 0.19 2.81
CA ASN A 317 -11.62 0.88 4.05
C ASN A 317 -11.34 0.01 5.28
N TYR A 318 -10.36 0.41 6.10
CA TYR A 318 -9.95 -0.36 7.27
C TYR A 318 -10.57 0.20 8.55
N HIS A 319 -11.68 -0.41 8.98
CA HIS A 319 -12.37 0.03 10.19
C HIS A 319 -11.74 -0.57 11.44
N LYS A 320 -11.47 0.29 12.45
CA LYS A 320 -11.14 -0.16 13.80
C LYS A 320 -12.26 -1.01 14.38
N MET A 321 -11.88 -2.07 15.08
CA MET A 321 -12.84 -2.89 15.79
C MET A 321 -13.13 -2.33 17.18
N PHE A 322 -12.12 -1.76 17.84
CA PHE A 322 -12.23 -1.15 19.17
C PHE A 322 -11.53 0.21 19.23
N GLU A 323 -12.10 1.13 20.00
CA GLU A 323 -11.45 2.38 20.45
C GLU A 323 -11.24 2.27 21.96
N ILE A 324 -9.97 2.31 22.38
CA ILE A 324 -9.56 2.36 23.77
C ILE A 324 -9.20 3.81 24.11
N ARG A 325 -9.70 4.33 25.23
CA ARG A 325 -9.35 5.66 25.73
C ARG A 325 -8.54 5.53 27.00
N LEU A 326 -7.36 6.14 26.96
CA LEU A 326 -6.36 6.07 28.03
C LEU A 326 -6.08 7.48 28.56
N PRO A 327 -5.70 7.62 29.84
CA PRO A 327 -5.02 8.83 30.31
C PRO A 327 -3.79 9.16 29.44
N THR A 328 -3.46 10.44 29.28
CA THR A 328 -2.29 10.85 28.46
C THR A 328 -0.94 10.52 29.09
N ASN A 329 -0.89 10.20 30.38
CA ASN A 329 0.32 9.81 31.11
C ASN A 329 0.48 8.29 31.21
N THR A 330 -0.30 7.52 30.45
CA THR A 330 -0.12 6.06 30.37
C THR A 330 1.08 5.75 29.49
N GLU A 331 2.09 5.12 30.08
CA GLU A 331 3.35 4.74 29.44
C GLU A 331 3.33 3.30 28.92
N GLU A 332 2.57 2.42 29.57
CA GLU A 332 2.47 1.01 29.21
C GLU A 332 1.00 0.56 29.38
N VAL A 333 0.55 -0.36 28.53
CA VAL A 333 -0.76 -0.99 28.63
C VAL A 333 -0.68 -2.49 28.42
N THR A 334 -1.47 -3.25 29.19
CA THR A 334 -1.71 -4.66 28.89
C THR A 334 -2.97 -4.80 28.06
N LEU A 335 -2.85 -5.32 26.84
CA LEU A 335 -3.98 -5.57 25.96
C LEU A 335 -4.24 -7.08 25.85
N THR A 336 -5.45 -7.51 26.16
CA THR A 336 -5.92 -8.89 25.96
C THR A 336 -7.14 -8.90 25.07
N ILE A 337 -7.08 -9.64 23.97
CA ILE A 337 -8.22 -9.90 23.11
C ILE A 337 -8.79 -11.27 23.46
N ARG A 338 -10.08 -11.31 23.76
CA ARG A 338 -10.83 -12.54 24.06
C ARG A 338 -11.85 -12.84 22.99
N ASP A 339 -12.03 -14.12 22.71
CA ASP A 339 -13.15 -14.59 21.90
C ASP A 339 -14.45 -14.68 22.74
N GLN A 340 -15.52 -15.16 22.10
CA GLN A 340 -16.83 -15.33 22.73
C GLN A 340 -16.87 -16.46 23.78
N GLU A 341 -15.90 -17.38 23.76
CA GLU A 341 -15.72 -18.46 24.74
C GLU A 341 -14.88 -17.99 25.95
N ASN A 342 -14.44 -16.73 25.94
CA ASN A 342 -13.50 -16.12 26.88
C ASN A 342 -12.10 -16.74 26.85
N SER A 343 -11.69 -17.31 25.72
CA SER A 343 -10.30 -17.71 25.49
C SER A 343 -9.47 -16.49 25.10
N ASP A 344 -8.29 -16.35 25.69
CA ASP A 344 -7.31 -15.31 25.32
C ASP A 344 -6.70 -15.68 23.96
N VAL A 345 -7.05 -14.93 22.91
CA VAL A 345 -6.54 -15.18 21.55
C VAL A 345 -5.27 -14.39 21.24
N TRP A 346 -5.05 -13.29 21.97
CA TRP A 346 -3.86 -12.45 21.84
C TRP A 346 -3.70 -11.63 23.12
N THR A 347 -2.51 -11.63 23.72
CA THR A 347 -2.18 -10.79 24.90
C THR A 347 -0.78 -10.23 24.75
N HIS A 348 -0.63 -8.92 24.90
CA HIS A 348 0.66 -8.22 24.85
C HIS A 348 0.70 -7.06 25.83
N GLU A 349 1.88 -6.85 26.42
CA GLU A 349 2.29 -5.59 27.05
C GLU A 349 2.79 -4.67 25.94
N VAL A 350 2.34 -3.41 25.95
CA VAL A 350 2.58 -2.46 24.87
C VAL A 350 3.04 -1.14 25.47
N ASP A 351 4.26 -0.74 25.10
CA ASP A 351 4.80 0.58 25.41
C ASP A 351 4.10 1.64 24.55
N LEU A 352 3.61 2.68 25.20
CA LEU A 352 3.06 3.87 24.56
C LEU A 352 4.11 4.97 24.59
N PRO A 353 4.34 5.68 23.47
CA PRO A 353 5.21 6.84 23.47
C PRO A 353 4.70 7.86 24.51
N GLY A 354 5.56 8.21 25.46
CA GLY A 354 5.22 9.17 26.51
C GLY A 354 4.82 10.53 25.95
N PRO A 355 4.06 11.35 26.71
CA PRO A 355 3.76 12.71 26.32
C PRO A 355 5.02 13.57 26.37
N GLY A 356 5.81 13.53 25.29
CA GLY A 356 7.06 14.26 25.16
C GLY A 356 8.19 13.66 26.00
N THR A 357 8.89 12.69 25.43
CA THR A 357 10.29 12.47 25.80
C THR A 357 11.05 12.17 24.52
N GLU A 358 11.83 13.15 24.08
CA GLU A 358 13.03 12.90 23.28
C GLU A 358 13.95 12.01 24.11
N GLU A 359 13.73 10.69 24.10
CA GLU A 359 14.65 9.74 24.72
C GLU A 359 15.68 9.25 23.69
N ASN A 360 16.79 9.98 23.68
CA ASN A 360 18.16 9.50 23.62
C ASN A 360 18.42 8.13 22.94
N LEU A 361 18.71 8.17 21.63
CA LEU A 361 19.59 7.17 21.02
C LEU A 361 21.06 7.40 21.45
N PRO A 362 21.87 6.34 21.63
CA PRO A 362 23.23 6.46 22.13
C PRO A 362 24.15 7.17 21.13
N ARG A 363 24.78 8.26 21.61
CA ARG A 363 25.83 9.00 20.89
C ARG A 363 27.15 8.22 20.86
N ALA A 364 27.54 7.79 19.66
CA ALA A 364 28.92 7.76 19.15
C ALA A 364 28.77 7.75 17.62
N VAL A 365 29.31 8.65 16.79
CA VAL A 365 30.52 9.47 16.84
C VAL A 365 30.24 10.82 16.17
N GLN A 366 30.95 11.84 16.65
CA GLN A 366 30.82 13.26 16.34
C GLN A 366 31.15 13.61 14.88
N ASN A 367 30.38 14.55 14.31
CA ASN A 367 30.79 15.87 13.79
C ASN A 367 30.04 16.24 12.51
N ILE A 368 29.06 17.15 12.62
CA ILE A 368 28.81 18.35 11.80
C ILE A 368 27.74 19.19 12.54
N SER A 369 27.89 20.51 12.47
CA SER A 369 27.23 21.64 13.17
C SER A 369 25.68 21.64 13.19
N PRO A 370 25.02 22.27 14.19
CA PRO A 370 23.57 22.34 14.30
C PRO A 370 22.96 23.47 13.45
N GLU A 371 21.98 23.15 12.61
CA GLU A 371 20.96 24.10 12.15
C GLU A 371 19.56 23.50 12.40
N GLU A 372 18.90 24.12 13.38
CA GLU A 372 17.51 24.18 13.81
C GLU A 372 16.42 23.57 12.90
N GLN A 373 15.67 22.58 13.41
CA GLN A 373 14.33 22.23 12.91
C GLN A 373 13.33 23.29 13.39
N SER A 374 13.14 24.32 12.59
CA SER A 374 12.17 25.41 12.79
C SER A 374 10.74 24.92 12.57
N SER A 375 9.85 25.13 13.54
CA SER A 375 8.41 24.85 13.42
C SER A 375 7.77 25.62 12.25
N THR A 376 6.67 25.11 11.67
CA THR A 376 5.96 25.79 10.56
C THR A 376 5.61 27.24 10.91
N ALA A 377 5.27 27.51 12.17
CA ALA A 377 5.01 28.87 12.65
C ALA A 377 6.27 29.76 12.64
N GLU A 378 7.43 29.24 13.04
CA GLU A 378 8.71 29.96 12.98
C GLU A 378 9.15 30.24 11.53
N THR A 379 8.94 29.27 10.63
CA THR A 379 9.21 29.45 9.20
C THR A 379 8.31 30.54 8.60
N LEU A 380 7.02 30.50 8.87
CA LEU A 380 6.08 31.52 8.40
C LEU A 380 6.39 32.89 9.00
N LEU A 381 6.75 32.95 10.28
CA LEU A 381 7.15 34.19 10.93
C LEU A 381 8.41 34.78 10.29
N HIS A 382 9.44 33.96 10.07
CA HIS A 382 10.68 34.39 9.40
C HIS A 382 10.43 34.93 7.98
N ILE A 383 9.45 34.37 7.27
CA ILE A 383 9.03 34.86 5.96
C ILE A 383 8.26 36.18 6.06
N LEU A 384 7.31 36.29 7.01
CA LEU A 384 6.53 37.52 7.21
C LEU A 384 7.36 38.68 7.77
N ASP A 385 8.44 38.41 8.50
CA ASP A 385 9.41 39.42 8.94
C ASP A 385 10.17 40.07 7.78
N GLN A 386 10.29 39.37 6.64
CA GLN A 386 10.88 39.90 5.42
C GLN A 386 9.87 40.69 4.55
N VAL A 387 8.60 40.78 4.98
CA VAL A 387 7.56 41.58 4.32
C VAL A 387 7.55 43.00 4.89
N ALA A 388 7.72 44.00 4.00
CA ALA A 388 7.68 45.41 4.38
C ALA A 388 6.32 45.79 5.00
N GLU A 389 6.29 46.80 5.86
CA GLU A 389 5.10 47.11 6.66
C GLU A 389 3.86 47.44 5.81
N ASP A 390 4.01 48.12 4.68
CA ASP A 390 2.88 48.43 3.78
C ASP A 390 2.40 47.21 2.99
N ASP A 391 3.31 46.30 2.64
CA ASP A 391 2.98 45.01 2.05
C ASP A 391 2.29 44.08 3.07
N PHE A 392 2.70 44.16 4.34
CA PHE A 392 2.11 43.39 5.43
C PHE A 392 0.68 43.85 5.76
N LYS A 393 0.40 45.16 5.71
CA LYS A 393 -0.98 45.67 5.76
C LYS A 393 -1.84 45.10 4.63
N THR A 394 -1.28 45.04 3.42
CA THR A 394 -1.94 44.47 2.23
C THR A 394 -2.16 42.96 2.38
N PHE A 395 -1.19 42.25 2.96
CA PHE A 395 -1.29 40.83 3.30
C PHE A 395 -2.46 40.57 4.26
N LYS A 396 -2.55 41.33 5.37
CA LYS A 396 -3.65 41.22 6.34
C LYS A 396 -5.01 41.53 5.70
N PHE A 397 -5.07 42.54 4.82
CA PHE A 397 -6.29 42.89 4.08
C PHE A 397 -6.76 41.76 3.16
N HIS A 398 -5.85 41.00 2.54
CA HIS A 398 -6.25 39.86 1.72
C HIS A 398 -6.60 38.61 2.53
N LEU A 399 -5.94 38.41 3.67
CA LEU A 399 -6.16 37.28 4.56
C LEU A 399 -7.61 37.20 5.07
N GLN A 400 -8.26 38.33 5.34
CA GLN A 400 -9.64 38.39 5.81
C GLN A 400 -10.69 37.86 4.81
N TYR A 401 -10.31 37.59 3.56
CA TYR A 401 -11.19 37.06 2.51
C TYR A 401 -10.82 35.64 2.06
N VAL A 402 -9.83 35.01 2.69
CA VAL A 402 -9.38 33.67 2.27
C VAL A 402 -10.29 32.58 2.82
N VAL A 403 -10.95 31.88 1.89
CA VAL A 403 -11.72 30.66 2.17
C VAL A 403 -10.93 29.46 1.66
N ARG A 404 -10.68 28.47 2.53
CA ARG A 404 -10.02 27.20 2.19
C ARG A 404 -10.96 26.04 2.56
N GLY A 405 -11.49 25.34 1.56
CA GLY A 405 -12.49 24.29 1.79
C GLY A 405 -13.73 24.83 2.49
N ASN A 406 -14.09 24.23 3.64
CA ASN A 406 -15.22 24.64 4.48
C ASN A 406 -14.84 25.58 5.63
N VAL A 407 -13.58 26.06 5.68
CA VAL A 407 -13.06 26.92 6.75
C VAL A 407 -13.36 28.39 6.45
N GLN A 408 -13.95 29.08 7.45
CA GLN A 408 -14.31 30.49 7.33
C GLN A 408 -13.09 31.42 7.45
N PRO A 409 -13.08 32.60 6.79
CA PRO A 409 -11.98 33.55 6.88
C PRO A 409 -11.76 34.11 8.29
N ILE A 410 -10.53 34.53 8.58
CA ILE A 410 -10.18 35.15 9.86
C ILE A 410 -10.90 36.52 9.98
N PRO A 411 -11.69 36.76 11.05
CA PRO A 411 -12.42 38.02 11.21
C PRO A 411 -11.52 39.25 11.28
N VAL A 412 -11.95 40.35 10.65
CA VAL A 412 -11.21 41.63 10.55
C VAL A 412 -10.71 42.16 11.90
N HIS A 413 -11.55 42.08 12.94
CA HIS A 413 -11.20 42.56 14.29
C HIS A 413 -10.03 41.81 14.94
N ARG A 414 -9.68 40.61 14.45
CA ARG A 414 -8.50 39.85 14.88
C ARG A 414 -7.24 40.19 14.10
N LEU A 415 -7.35 40.94 12.99
CA LEU A 415 -6.24 41.26 12.09
C LEU A 415 -5.84 42.74 12.12
N GLU A 416 -6.78 43.66 12.35
CA GLU A 416 -6.61 45.12 12.19
C GLU A 416 -5.36 45.66 12.94
N ASN A 417 -5.12 45.19 14.16
CA ASN A 417 -3.96 45.58 15.00
C ASN A 417 -3.05 44.40 15.38
N ALA A 418 -3.15 43.26 14.68
CA ALA A 418 -2.34 42.09 15.00
C ALA A 418 -0.90 42.25 14.49
N GLU A 419 0.05 41.90 15.37
CA GLU A 419 1.47 41.74 15.08
C GLU A 419 1.73 40.48 14.23
N ARG A 420 2.89 40.41 13.57
CA ARG A 420 3.28 39.29 12.68
C ARG A 420 3.15 37.92 13.35
N THR A 421 3.63 37.79 14.58
CA THR A 421 3.51 36.58 15.41
C THR A 421 2.05 36.16 15.59
N THR A 422 1.21 37.10 16.02
CA THR A 422 -0.23 36.87 16.21
C THR A 422 -0.91 36.48 14.90
N VAL A 423 -0.54 37.09 13.77
CA VAL A 423 -1.10 36.72 12.45
C VAL A 423 -0.72 35.30 12.06
N VAL A 424 0.54 34.89 12.27
CA VAL A 424 0.98 33.52 12.00
C VAL A 424 0.22 32.52 12.87
N ASP A 425 0.11 32.78 14.18
CA ASP A 425 -0.64 31.92 15.10
C ASP A 425 -2.10 31.77 14.66
N LEU A 426 -2.74 32.87 14.27
CA LEU A 426 -4.10 32.86 13.75
C LEU A 426 -4.23 32.05 12.46
N MET A 427 -3.24 32.13 11.57
CA MET A 427 -3.23 31.38 10.32
C MET A 427 -3.05 29.88 10.56
N VAL A 428 -2.12 29.48 11.42
CA VAL A 428 -1.90 28.07 11.79
C VAL A 428 -3.11 27.51 12.54
N GLN A 429 -3.72 28.28 13.44
CA GLN A 429 -4.94 27.85 14.15
C GLN A 429 -6.18 27.75 13.25
N THR A 430 -6.28 28.59 12.22
CA THR A 430 -7.47 28.63 11.36
C THR A 430 -7.37 27.67 10.19
N TYR A 431 -6.21 27.58 9.56
CA TYR A 431 -6.01 26.84 8.32
C TYR A 431 -5.18 25.55 8.48
N GLU A 432 -4.72 25.25 9.70
CA GLU A 432 -3.76 24.18 10.03
C GLU A 432 -2.38 24.44 9.38
N GLU A 433 -1.32 23.74 9.77
CA GLU A 433 0.05 24.07 9.35
C GLU A 433 0.22 24.09 7.82
N SER A 434 -0.19 23.02 7.16
CA SER A 434 -0.13 22.92 5.68
C SER A 434 -0.97 23.98 4.99
N GLY A 435 -2.14 24.31 5.53
CA GLY A 435 -3.00 25.35 4.99
C GLY A 435 -2.48 26.75 5.23
N ALA A 436 -1.86 27.01 6.37
CA ALA A 436 -1.21 28.28 6.65
C ALA A 436 -0.07 28.54 5.66
N VAL A 437 0.70 27.51 5.29
CA VAL A 437 1.75 27.60 4.24
C VAL A 437 1.15 27.90 2.87
N GLU A 438 0.12 27.17 2.45
CA GLU A 438 -0.54 27.40 1.15
C GLU A 438 -1.20 28.79 1.05
N VAL A 439 -1.89 29.20 2.12
CA VAL A 439 -2.50 30.53 2.21
C VAL A 439 -1.42 31.60 2.17
N THR A 440 -0.33 31.44 2.93
CA THR A 440 0.80 32.38 2.91
C THR A 440 1.40 32.47 1.51
N LYS A 441 1.65 31.33 0.84
CA LYS A 441 2.14 31.27 -0.54
C LYS A 441 1.24 32.05 -1.50
N THR A 442 -0.07 31.82 -1.41
CA THR A 442 -1.07 32.50 -2.24
C THR A 442 -1.09 34.01 -2.00
N LEU A 443 -1.00 34.43 -0.74
CA LEU A 443 -1.02 35.84 -0.36
C LEU A 443 0.28 36.56 -0.74
N LEU A 444 1.44 35.92 -0.58
CA LEU A 444 2.74 36.45 -1.04
C LEU A 444 2.77 36.66 -2.57
N GLN A 445 2.14 35.76 -3.34
CA GLN A 445 1.95 35.95 -4.77
C GLN A 445 1.06 37.17 -5.09
N LYS A 446 -0.03 37.38 -4.34
CA LYS A 446 -0.94 38.53 -4.51
C LYS A 446 -0.27 39.87 -4.23
N ILE A 447 0.61 39.94 -3.22
CA ILE A 447 1.41 41.15 -2.92
C ILE A 447 2.69 41.24 -3.76
N ARG A 448 2.85 40.39 -4.78
CA ARG A 448 3.98 40.36 -5.72
C ARG A 448 5.36 40.07 -5.08
N ARG A 449 5.41 39.45 -3.90
CA ARG A 449 6.64 38.99 -3.23
C ARG A 449 7.03 37.58 -3.66
N SER A 450 7.30 37.41 -4.96
CA SER A 450 7.69 36.11 -5.54
C SER A 450 9.06 35.62 -5.06
N ASP A 451 9.90 36.54 -4.57
CA ASP A 451 11.16 36.26 -3.89
C ASP A 451 10.96 35.44 -2.60
N LEU A 452 9.93 35.78 -1.81
CA LEU A 452 9.62 35.08 -0.57
C LEU A 452 8.87 33.76 -0.79
N VAL A 453 8.11 33.65 -1.88
CA VAL A 453 7.46 32.39 -2.27
C VAL A 453 8.48 31.28 -2.56
N LYS A 454 9.61 31.64 -3.18
CA LYS A 454 10.70 30.69 -3.44
C LYS A 454 11.33 30.22 -2.13
N LYS A 455 11.69 31.16 -1.25
CA LYS A 455 12.20 30.83 0.09
C LYS A 455 11.26 29.93 0.89
N LEU A 456 9.94 30.19 0.83
CA LEU A 456 8.95 29.35 1.50
C LEU A 456 8.84 27.94 0.88
N THR A 457 9.16 27.75 -0.41
CA THR A 457 9.16 26.43 -1.08
C THR A 457 10.49 25.70 -0.92
N ASP A 458 11.57 26.40 -0.57
CA ASP A 458 12.87 25.80 -0.29
C ASP A 458 12.98 25.33 1.18
N ILE A 459 12.05 25.77 2.05
CA ILE A 459 12.01 25.46 3.49
C ILE A 459 10.89 24.44 3.82
N CYS A 460 9.86 24.32 2.99
CA CYS A 460 8.73 23.38 3.13
C CYS A 460 8.73 22.39 1.95
#